data_AF-A0A944ZTI6-F1
#
_entry.id   AF-A0A944ZTI6-F1
#
_cell.length_a   1.000
_cell.length_b   1.000
_cell.length_c   1.000
_cell.angle_alpha   90.00
_cell.angle_beta   90.00
_cell.angle_gamma   90.00
#
_symmetry.space_group_name_H-M   'P 1'
#
loop_
_entity.id
_entity.type
_entity.pdbx_description
1 polymer ?
#
loop_
_entity_poly.entity_id
_entity_poly.type
_entity_poly.pdbx_seq_one_letter_code
_entity_poly.pdbx_strand_id
1 'polypeptide(L)'
;MIRVRASQIFTHSKEDVVAAKKMLDSGTPFEETVTRYSTCPSKENAGDLGWMPEDNLQSIMGQEVSEADLGKIIGPVHSQYGYHILRISEIEVEKVAGPFNAELSMQSANQIFPDVHSVLFKKFHIGLPVTPYKKEETITSLCQAQKKNVQEVINHLNGEFAEKNIAVMTCEDLKQRIDSDTRPVLLDIRENWERDVSKIEGSHIINSENNEHILGTFEKDREIVLIDWKQDRAPSFQKWLNQRGFTQVKCLEGGIDLWSEKIDTRQNRYDIDEDDGYRYEDIIEEDHDEHEGHDHP
;
A
#
# COMPACT_ATOMS: atom_id res chain seq x y z
N MET A 1 0.47 -2.84 2.82
CA MET A 1 -0.56 -3.68 3.48
C MET A 1 0.07 -4.99 3.94
N ILE A 2 -0.35 -5.59 5.07
CA ILE A 2 0.09 -6.94 5.45
C ILE A 2 -0.98 -7.92 4.96
N ARG A 3 -0.56 -8.90 4.16
CA ARG A 3 -1.40 -10.01 3.71
C ARG A 3 -0.91 -11.30 4.36
N VAL A 4 -1.85 -12.14 4.76
CA VAL A 4 -1.56 -13.41 5.40
C VAL A 4 -2.29 -14.52 4.67
N ARG A 5 -1.66 -15.67 4.54
CA ARG A 5 -2.30 -16.90 4.10
C ARG A 5 -2.36 -17.86 5.27
N ALA A 6 -3.55 -18.35 5.57
CA ALA A 6 -3.78 -19.23 6.70
C ALA A 6 -4.75 -20.36 6.34
N SER A 7 -4.55 -21.51 6.99
CA SER A 7 -5.49 -22.64 6.96
C SER A 7 -6.20 -22.76 8.30
N GLN A 8 -7.45 -23.24 8.30
CA GLN A 8 -8.23 -23.44 9.52
C GLN A 8 -8.82 -24.84 9.65
N ILE A 9 -8.96 -25.28 10.90
CA ILE A 9 -9.89 -26.31 11.34
C ILE A 9 -10.99 -25.61 12.12
N PHE A 10 -12.18 -25.57 11.53
CA PHE A 10 -13.37 -24.98 12.16
C PHE A 10 -14.37 -26.06 12.56
N THR A 11 -14.92 -25.98 13.77
CA THR A 11 -16.02 -26.83 14.25
C THR A 11 -16.88 -26.08 15.27
N HIS A 12 -18.16 -26.42 15.35
CA HIS A 12 -19.06 -25.90 16.39
C HIS A 12 -18.93 -26.68 17.71
N SER A 13 -18.30 -27.85 17.68
CA SER A 13 -18.17 -28.74 18.84
C SER A 13 -16.89 -28.47 19.62
N LYS A 14 -17.05 -28.24 20.93
CA LYS A 14 -15.93 -28.10 21.85
C LYS A 14 -15.17 -29.41 22.02
N GLU A 15 -15.86 -30.55 21.99
CA GLU A 15 -15.17 -31.85 22.07
C GLU A 15 -14.29 -32.08 20.84
N ASP A 16 -14.79 -31.75 19.65
CA ASP A 16 -14.08 -31.98 18.39
C ASP A 16 -12.83 -31.10 18.28
N VAL A 17 -12.91 -29.82 18.68
CA VAL A 17 -11.73 -28.95 18.61
C VAL A 17 -10.65 -29.38 19.60
N VAL A 18 -11.03 -29.89 20.77
CA VAL A 18 -10.08 -30.44 21.75
C VAL A 18 -9.43 -31.71 21.21
N ALA A 19 -10.21 -32.59 20.56
CA ALA A 19 -9.69 -33.79 19.92
C ALA A 19 -8.74 -33.46 18.76
N ALA A 20 -9.13 -32.51 17.90
CA ALA A 20 -8.30 -32.00 16.81
C ALA A 20 -6.97 -31.45 17.33
N LYS A 21 -6.99 -30.62 18.38
CA LYS A 21 -5.78 -30.07 18.98
C LYS A 21 -4.86 -31.18 19.51
N LYS A 22 -5.42 -32.18 20.18
CA LYS A 22 -4.65 -33.32 20.70
C LYS A 22 -3.99 -34.13 19.58
N MET A 23 -4.66 -34.29 18.43
CA MET A 23 -4.09 -34.96 17.26
C MET A 23 -2.92 -34.16 16.65
N LEU A 24 -3.07 -32.85 16.53
CA LEU A 24 -1.99 -31.97 16.05
C LEU A 24 -0.79 -32.01 17.00
N ASP A 25 -1.01 -31.99 18.32
CA ASP A 25 0.05 -32.06 19.33
C ASP A 25 0.78 -33.41 19.33
N SER A 26 0.12 -34.47 18.86
CA SER A 26 0.74 -35.79 18.66
C SER A 26 1.54 -35.90 17.36
N GLY A 27 1.60 -34.84 16.55
CA GLY A 27 2.33 -34.80 15.28
C GLY A 27 1.51 -35.29 14.07
N THR A 28 0.19 -35.40 14.19
CA THR A 28 -0.65 -35.70 13.02
C THR A 28 -0.61 -34.52 12.04
N PRO A 29 -0.50 -34.75 10.72
CA PRO A 29 -0.57 -33.69 9.73
C PRO A 29 -1.84 -32.82 9.87
N PHE A 30 -1.71 -31.53 9.56
CA PHE A 30 -2.80 -30.58 9.71
C PHE A 30 -3.96 -30.93 8.77
N GLU A 31 -3.64 -31.28 7.53
CA GLU A 31 -4.56 -31.63 6.45
C GLU A 31 -5.42 -32.86 6.79
N GLU A 32 -4.81 -33.84 7.46
CA GLU A 32 -5.53 -35.01 7.96
C GLU A 32 -6.50 -34.63 9.08
N THR A 33 -6.09 -33.73 9.97
CA THR A 33 -6.93 -33.25 11.07
C THR A 33 -8.11 -32.41 10.54
N VAL A 34 -7.88 -31.58 9.52
CA VAL A 34 -8.94 -30.83 8.81
C VAL A 34 -9.98 -31.77 8.23
N THR A 35 -9.55 -32.83 7.53
CA THR A 35 -10.46 -33.80 6.92
C THR A 35 -11.36 -34.49 7.95
N ARG A 36 -10.83 -34.73 9.16
CA ARG A 36 -11.55 -35.44 10.22
C ARG A 36 -12.50 -34.55 11.01
N TYR A 37 -12.12 -33.31 11.32
CA TYR A 37 -12.85 -32.49 12.30
C TYR A 37 -13.44 -31.19 11.74
N SER A 38 -13.02 -30.74 10.55
CA SER A 38 -13.50 -29.45 10.05
C SER A 38 -14.87 -29.53 9.39
N THR A 39 -15.75 -28.61 9.78
CA THR A 39 -17.07 -28.40 9.18
C THR A 39 -17.12 -27.23 8.19
N CYS A 40 -16.02 -26.49 8.01
CA CYS A 40 -15.97 -25.37 7.06
C CYS A 40 -15.84 -25.88 5.61
N PRO A 41 -16.46 -25.22 4.61
CA PRO A 41 -16.26 -25.55 3.20
C PRO A 41 -14.79 -25.57 2.76
N SER A 42 -13.92 -24.77 3.40
CA SER A 42 -12.48 -24.75 3.10
C SER A 42 -11.79 -26.10 3.30
N LYS A 43 -12.41 -27.07 3.98
CA LYS A 43 -11.89 -28.44 4.12
C LYS A 43 -11.57 -29.12 2.78
N GLU A 44 -12.27 -28.74 1.70
CA GLU A 44 -12.00 -29.25 0.34
C GLU A 44 -10.61 -28.88 -0.15
N ASN A 45 -10.09 -27.72 0.29
CA ASN A 45 -8.73 -27.24 0.03
C ASN A 45 -7.85 -27.37 1.28
N ALA A 46 -8.01 -28.47 2.03
CA ALA A 46 -7.26 -28.76 3.24
C ALA A 46 -7.30 -27.64 4.30
N GLY A 47 -8.40 -26.88 4.34
CA GLY A 47 -8.67 -25.83 5.29
C GLY A 47 -8.13 -24.47 4.88
N ASP A 48 -7.50 -24.34 3.70
CA ASP A 48 -6.92 -23.09 3.20
C ASP A 48 -7.98 -22.00 3.02
N LEU A 49 -7.70 -20.81 3.54
CA LEU A 49 -8.55 -19.64 3.43
C LEU A 49 -8.07 -18.65 2.36
N GLY A 50 -6.94 -18.96 1.70
CA GLY A 50 -6.33 -18.06 0.74
C GLY A 50 -5.67 -16.86 1.40
N TRP A 51 -5.30 -15.89 0.57
CA TRP A 51 -4.71 -14.62 1.01
C TRP A 51 -5.79 -13.69 1.54
N MET A 52 -5.55 -13.10 2.71
CA MET A 52 -6.46 -12.15 3.33
C MET A 52 -5.69 -11.02 4.02
N PRO A 53 -6.32 -9.86 4.27
CA PRO A 53 -5.77 -8.83 5.14
C PRO A 53 -5.51 -9.38 6.55
N GLU A 54 -4.46 -8.89 7.20
CA GLU A 54 -4.13 -9.28 8.58
C GLU A 54 -5.30 -9.06 9.55
N ASP A 55 -6.02 -7.94 9.44
CA ASP A 55 -7.14 -7.57 10.30
C ASP A 55 -8.25 -8.65 10.35
N ASN A 56 -8.45 -9.36 9.24
CA ASN A 56 -9.42 -10.46 9.17
C ASN A 56 -8.96 -11.64 10.04
N LEU A 57 -7.66 -11.98 9.99
CA LEU A 57 -7.11 -13.06 10.81
C LEU A 57 -7.03 -12.65 12.28
N GLN A 58 -6.66 -11.40 12.56
CA GLN A 58 -6.66 -10.83 13.91
C GLN A 58 -8.05 -10.88 14.54
N SER A 59 -9.10 -10.61 13.76
CA SER A 59 -10.50 -10.70 14.23
C SER A 59 -10.89 -12.12 14.68
N ILE A 60 -10.26 -13.15 14.11
CA ILE A 60 -10.46 -14.54 14.51
C ILE A 60 -9.57 -14.90 15.69
N MET A 61 -8.28 -14.52 15.66
CA MET A 61 -7.27 -14.90 16.65
C MET A 61 -7.37 -14.11 17.96
N GLY A 62 -7.91 -12.90 17.92
CA GLY A 62 -7.90 -11.95 19.04
C GLY A 62 -6.52 -11.36 19.36
N GLN A 63 -5.52 -11.57 18.50
CA GLN A 63 -4.17 -11.05 18.64
C GLN A 63 -3.57 -10.74 17.26
N GLU A 64 -2.64 -9.79 17.21
CA GLU A 64 -1.89 -9.42 16.00
C GLU A 64 -1.06 -10.59 15.49
N VAL A 65 -0.84 -10.61 14.17
CA VAL A 65 -0.03 -11.63 13.51
C VAL A 65 1.40 -11.13 13.43
N SER A 66 2.35 -11.98 13.81
CA SER A 66 3.76 -11.67 13.66
C SER A 66 4.45 -12.68 12.75
N GLU A 67 5.60 -12.30 12.19
CA GLU A 67 6.46 -13.25 11.47
C GLU A 67 6.84 -14.47 12.32
N ALA A 68 6.85 -14.32 13.66
CA ALA A 68 7.12 -15.43 14.56
C ALA A 68 6.00 -16.49 14.54
N ASP A 69 4.81 -16.17 14.04
CA ASP A 69 3.66 -17.07 13.97
C ASP A 69 3.59 -17.89 12.68
N LEU A 70 4.52 -17.62 11.75
CA LEU A 70 4.67 -18.40 10.53
C LEU A 70 4.91 -19.88 10.85
N GLY A 71 4.07 -20.74 10.28
CA GLY A 71 4.09 -22.18 10.48
C GLY A 71 3.54 -22.66 11.83
N LYS A 72 3.16 -21.77 12.76
CA LYS A 72 2.60 -22.17 14.05
C LYS A 72 1.15 -22.59 13.92
N ILE A 73 0.77 -23.54 14.79
CA ILE A 73 -0.62 -23.91 15.03
C ILE A 73 -1.13 -23.09 16.22
N ILE A 74 -2.18 -22.29 15.97
CA ILE A 74 -2.74 -21.33 16.91
C ILE A 74 -4.16 -21.76 17.28
N GLY A 75 -4.49 -21.67 18.57
CA GLY A 75 -5.77 -22.07 19.12
C GLY A 75 -5.72 -23.34 19.97
N PRO A 76 -6.89 -23.87 20.38
CA PRO A 76 -8.24 -23.50 19.94
C PRO A 76 -8.63 -22.06 20.32
N VAL A 77 -9.22 -21.32 19.38
CA VAL A 77 -9.80 -19.99 19.60
C VAL A 77 -11.31 -20.07 19.44
N HIS A 78 -12.05 -19.36 20.28
CA HIS A 78 -13.51 -19.31 20.23
C HIS A 78 -13.97 -17.97 19.65
N SER A 79 -14.73 -18.02 18.57
CA SER A 79 -15.38 -16.86 17.94
C SER A 79 -16.90 -16.95 18.12
N GLN A 80 -17.63 -15.96 17.58
CA GLN A 80 -19.10 -16.01 17.52
C GLN A 80 -19.65 -17.14 16.64
N TYR A 81 -18.83 -17.68 15.72
CA TYR A 81 -19.23 -18.74 14.80
C TYR A 81 -18.92 -20.14 15.33
N GLY A 82 -17.94 -20.28 16.23
CA GLY A 82 -17.54 -21.58 16.77
C GLY A 82 -16.08 -21.61 17.19
N TYR A 83 -15.47 -22.78 17.10
CA TYR A 83 -14.08 -23.01 17.47
C TYR A 83 -13.17 -23.14 16.25
N HIS A 84 -12.01 -22.48 16.32
CA HIS A 84 -11.02 -22.42 15.26
C HIS A 84 -9.66 -22.92 15.77
N ILE A 85 -8.96 -23.70 14.95
CA ILE A 85 -7.51 -23.90 15.04
C ILE A 85 -6.91 -23.41 13.73
N LEU A 86 -5.94 -22.50 13.81
CA LEU A 86 -5.37 -21.82 12.67
C LEU A 86 -3.92 -22.25 12.45
N ARG A 87 -3.49 -22.30 11.19
CA ARG A 87 -2.09 -22.44 10.81
C ARG A 87 -1.75 -21.37 9.80
N ILE A 88 -0.80 -20.51 10.13
CA ILE A 88 -0.31 -19.47 9.22
C ILE A 88 0.73 -20.10 8.30
N SER A 89 0.48 -20.11 7.00
CA SER A 89 1.39 -20.70 6.02
C SER A 89 2.36 -19.67 5.45
N GLU A 90 1.88 -18.45 5.19
CA GLU A 90 2.66 -17.39 4.57
C GLU A 90 2.25 -16.02 5.14
N ILE A 91 3.22 -15.11 5.25
CA ILE A 91 3.01 -13.71 5.62
C ILE A 91 3.73 -12.88 4.55
N GLU A 92 3.01 -12.00 3.89
CA GLU A 92 3.54 -11.06 2.92
C GLU A 92 3.37 -9.65 3.47
N VAL A 93 4.50 -8.99 3.70
CA VAL A 93 4.51 -7.58 4.10
C VAL A 93 4.89 -6.75 2.89
N GLU A 94 3.90 -6.06 2.33
CA GLU A 94 4.14 -5.11 1.25
C GLU A 94 5.00 -3.96 1.77
N LYS A 95 6.11 -3.67 1.09
CA LYS A 95 7.04 -2.61 1.48
C LYS A 95 6.66 -1.31 0.79
N VAL A 96 6.33 -0.29 1.56
CA VAL A 96 6.13 1.05 1.02
C VAL A 96 7.49 1.66 0.75
N ALA A 97 7.79 1.98 -0.52
CA ALA A 97 9.02 2.62 -0.90
C ALA A 97 9.14 4.01 -0.26
N GLY A 98 10.36 4.38 0.13
CA GLY A 98 10.63 5.69 0.69
C GLY A 98 11.99 5.72 1.40
N PRO A 99 12.34 6.88 1.99
CA PRO A 99 13.66 7.07 2.58
C PRO A 99 13.85 6.37 3.93
N PHE A 100 12.76 5.93 4.58
CA PHE A 100 12.83 5.24 5.87
C PHE A 100 13.13 3.76 5.66
N ASN A 101 14.11 3.26 6.43
CA ASN A 101 14.50 1.86 6.46
C ASN A 101 14.95 1.47 7.87
N ALA A 102 15.13 0.17 8.10
CA ALA A 102 15.40 -0.44 9.41
C ALA A 102 16.62 0.17 10.14
N GLU A 103 17.67 0.51 9.39
CA GLU A 103 18.95 0.97 9.93
C GLU A 103 19.03 2.49 10.08
N LEU A 104 18.01 3.23 9.65
CA LEU A 104 18.01 4.69 9.72
C LEU A 104 17.92 5.14 11.18
N SER A 105 18.84 6.01 11.60
CA SER A 105 18.81 6.62 12.92
C SER A 105 17.64 7.59 13.08
N MET A 106 17.11 7.74 14.29
CA MET A 106 16.07 8.71 14.59
C MET A 106 16.52 10.15 14.29
N GLN A 107 17.81 10.46 14.43
CA GLN A 107 18.35 11.77 14.01
C GLN A 107 18.18 11.99 12.50
N SER A 108 18.60 11.04 11.67
CA SER A 108 18.49 11.12 10.21
C SER A 108 17.03 11.12 9.78
N ALA A 109 16.18 10.31 10.42
CA ALA A 109 14.75 10.29 10.18
C ALA A 109 14.11 11.68 10.37
N ASN A 110 14.38 12.35 11.49
CA ASN A 110 13.85 13.69 11.75
C ASN A 110 14.43 14.78 10.82
N GLN A 111 15.64 14.57 10.26
CA GLN A 111 16.20 15.46 9.24
C GLN A 111 15.51 15.31 7.88
N ILE A 112 15.19 14.07 7.50
CA ILE A 112 14.48 13.75 6.26
C ILE A 112 13.02 14.23 6.34
N PHE A 113 12.39 14.04 7.49
CA PHE A 113 11.00 14.39 7.70
C PHE A 113 10.79 14.94 9.11
N PRO A 114 10.69 16.27 9.27
CA PRO A 114 10.52 16.90 10.59
C PRO A 114 9.29 16.43 11.37
N ASP A 115 8.29 15.87 10.69
CA ASP A 115 7.05 15.37 11.28
C ASP A 115 7.14 13.93 11.82
N VAL A 116 8.29 13.24 11.70
CA VAL A 116 8.48 11.85 12.16
C VAL A 116 8.00 11.66 13.59
N HIS A 117 8.32 12.59 14.49
CA HIS A 117 7.86 12.51 15.88
C HIS A 117 6.33 12.50 15.98
N SER A 118 5.64 13.36 15.23
CA SER A 118 4.17 13.44 15.24
C SER A 118 3.54 12.16 14.69
N VAL A 119 4.11 11.62 13.60
CA VAL A 119 3.64 10.38 12.96
C VAL A 119 3.78 9.18 13.90
N LEU A 120 4.97 9.01 14.50
CA LEU A 120 5.24 7.93 15.45
C LEU A 120 4.38 8.05 16.71
N PHE A 121 4.14 9.27 17.18
CA PHE A 121 3.29 9.52 18.33
C PHE A 121 1.83 9.13 18.05
N LYS A 122 1.25 9.60 16.94
CA LYS A 122 -0.18 9.41 16.63
C LYS A 122 -0.56 7.94 16.45
N LYS A 123 0.23 7.17 15.69
CA LYS A 123 -0.10 5.77 15.39
C LYS A 123 0.50 4.80 16.41
N PHE A 124 1.78 4.96 16.75
CA PHE A 124 2.50 3.95 17.53
C PHE A 124 2.68 4.31 19.01
N HIS A 125 2.27 5.52 19.42
CA HIS A 125 2.46 6.04 20.78
C HIS A 125 3.93 6.05 21.22
N ILE A 126 4.83 6.26 20.25
CA ILE A 126 6.28 6.38 20.47
C ILE A 126 6.65 7.86 20.59
N GLY A 127 7.55 8.21 21.51
CA GLY A 127 7.98 9.59 21.76
C GLY A 127 7.26 10.26 22.93
N LEU A 128 6.42 9.54 23.67
CA LEU A 128 5.88 10.02 24.94
C LEU A 128 6.98 10.06 26.02
N PRO A 129 6.78 10.80 27.13
CA PRO A 129 7.67 10.71 28.29
C PRO A 129 7.87 9.29 28.82
N VAL A 130 6.86 8.43 28.62
CA VAL A 130 6.88 7.00 29.02
C VAL A 130 7.48 6.08 27.95
N THR A 131 7.57 6.51 26.69
CA THR A 131 8.15 5.78 25.56
C THR A 131 9.13 6.66 24.77
N PRO A 132 10.16 7.24 25.42
CA PRO A 132 11.11 8.12 24.75
C PRO A 132 12.01 7.31 23.81
N TYR A 133 12.60 8.00 22.83
CA TYR A 133 13.66 7.45 21.99
C TYR A 133 14.85 8.40 21.93
N LYS A 134 16.06 7.85 21.81
CA LYS A 134 17.28 8.62 21.61
C LYS A 134 17.51 8.89 20.13
N LYS A 135 18.33 9.90 19.84
CA LYS A 135 18.61 10.33 18.46
C LYS A 135 19.42 9.29 17.68
N GLU A 136 20.25 8.54 18.39
CA GLU A 136 21.17 7.56 17.83
C GLU A 136 20.52 6.18 17.64
N GLU A 137 19.34 5.95 18.22
CA GLU A 137 18.61 4.70 18.03
C GLU A 137 18.16 4.56 16.58
N THR A 138 18.30 3.36 16.01
CA THR A 138 17.76 3.02 14.70
C THR A 138 16.27 2.70 14.81
N ILE A 139 15.54 2.76 13.68
CA ILE A 139 14.13 2.33 13.65
C ILE A 139 13.99 0.89 14.17
N THR A 140 14.91 -0.02 13.84
CA THR A 140 14.92 -1.38 14.38
C THR A 140 15.01 -1.41 15.89
N SER A 141 16.03 -0.75 16.49
CA SER A 141 16.24 -0.79 17.94
C SER A 141 15.09 -0.12 18.70
N LEU A 142 14.55 0.97 18.15
CA LEU A 142 13.36 1.65 18.67
C LEU A 142 12.16 0.71 18.73
N CYS A 143 11.85 0.04 17.62
CA CYS A 143 10.72 -0.87 17.53
C CYS A 143 10.87 -2.07 18.47
N GLN A 144 12.08 -2.63 18.57
CA GLN A 144 12.37 -3.72 19.50
C GLN A 144 12.14 -3.31 20.97
N ALA A 145 12.61 -2.13 21.37
CA ALA A 145 12.43 -1.63 22.73
C ALA A 145 10.94 -1.44 23.09
N GLN A 146 10.13 -1.05 22.11
CA GLN A 146 8.70 -0.76 22.27
C GLN A 146 7.78 -1.91 21.85
N LYS A 147 8.34 -3.08 21.50
CA LYS A 147 7.61 -4.26 20.98
C LYS A 147 6.68 -3.92 19.81
N LYS A 148 7.17 -3.12 18.86
CA LYS A 148 6.46 -2.75 17.63
C LYS A 148 7.02 -3.50 16.43
N ASN A 149 6.17 -3.69 15.41
CA ASN A 149 6.59 -4.27 14.14
C ASN A 149 7.44 -3.24 13.36
N VAL A 150 8.68 -3.61 13.03
CA VAL A 150 9.64 -2.73 12.34
C VAL A 150 9.12 -2.31 10.97
N GLN A 151 8.61 -3.26 10.19
CA GLN A 151 8.18 -3.02 8.82
C GLN A 151 6.88 -2.20 8.77
N GLU A 152 5.99 -2.39 9.74
CA GLU A 152 4.78 -1.58 9.87
C GLU A 152 5.12 -0.10 10.15
N VAL A 153 6.07 0.16 11.05
CA VAL A 153 6.56 1.50 11.37
C VAL A 153 7.20 2.15 10.15
N ILE A 154 8.07 1.42 9.44
CA ILE A 154 8.71 1.90 8.21
C ILE A 154 7.65 2.25 7.16
N ASN A 155 6.69 1.35 6.93
CA ASN A 155 5.64 1.54 5.93
C ASN A 155 4.78 2.76 6.24
N HIS A 156 4.42 2.97 7.51
CA HIS A 156 3.63 4.13 7.91
C HIS A 156 4.42 5.43 7.76
N LEU A 157 5.71 5.45 8.15
CA LEU A 157 6.58 6.60 7.95
C LEU A 157 6.77 6.94 6.46
N ASN A 158 7.05 5.94 5.62
CA ASN A 158 7.19 6.12 4.18
C ASN A 158 5.87 6.57 3.54
N GLY A 159 4.72 6.06 4.00
CA GLY A 159 3.40 6.48 3.57
C GLY A 159 3.15 7.96 3.86
N GLU A 160 3.23 8.37 5.12
CA GLU A 160 3.05 9.77 5.56
C GLU A 160 4.06 10.72 4.90
N PHE A 161 5.29 10.26 4.70
CA PHE A 161 6.30 11.02 3.96
C PHE A 161 5.88 11.23 2.51
N ALA A 162 5.43 10.19 1.82
CA ALA A 162 4.96 10.31 0.44
C ALA A 162 3.70 11.19 0.32
N GLU A 163 2.85 11.20 1.34
CA GLU A 163 1.68 12.09 1.38
C GLU A 163 2.07 13.57 1.46
N LYS A 164 3.06 13.90 2.30
CA LYS A 164 3.45 15.29 2.54
C LYS A 164 4.55 15.79 1.62
N ASN A 165 5.37 14.90 1.08
CA ASN A 165 6.45 15.21 0.15
C ASN A 165 6.13 14.68 -1.25
N ILE A 166 5.11 15.27 -1.85
CA ILE A 166 4.84 15.17 -3.28
C ILE A 166 6.03 15.84 -3.99
N ALA A 167 6.81 15.07 -4.75
CA ALA A 167 7.89 15.65 -5.53
C ALA A 167 7.28 16.36 -6.75
N VAL A 168 7.56 17.65 -6.88
CA VAL A 168 7.03 18.51 -7.96
C VAL A 168 8.18 18.98 -8.86
N MET A 169 7.90 19.14 -10.16
CA MET A 169 8.79 19.79 -11.12
C MET A 169 8.13 21.04 -11.68
N THR A 170 8.85 22.16 -11.67
CA THR A 170 8.35 23.41 -12.27
C THR A 170 8.23 23.28 -13.79
N CYS A 171 7.33 24.05 -14.39
CA CYS A 171 7.15 24.08 -15.83
C CYS A 171 8.45 24.47 -16.56
N GLU A 172 9.18 25.44 -16.01
CA GLU A 172 10.44 25.94 -16.55
C GLU A 172 11.56 24.90 -16.50
N ASP A 173 11.70 24.19 -15.37
CA ASP A 173 12.69 23.11 -15.25
C ASP A 173 12.38 21.95 -16.20
N LEU A 174 11.09 21.59 -16.35
CA LEU A 174 10.68 20.58 -17.31
C LEU A 174 11.03 21.02 -18.74
N LYS A 175 10.74 22.27 -19.12
CA LYS A 175 11.06 22.79 -20.45
C LYS A 175 12.56 22.72 -20.72
N GLN A 176 13.39 23.11 -19.76
CA GLN A 176 14.85 23.00 -19.89
C GLN A 176 15.31 21.56 -20.10
N ARG A 177 14.70 20.59 -19.43
CA ARG A 177 15.03 19.15 -19.57
C ARG A 177 14.54 18.54 -20.87
N ILE A 178 13.40 19.01 -21.39
CA ILE A 178 12.89 18.61 -22.71
C ILE A 178 13.81 19.14 -23.82
N ASP A 179 14.35 20.34 -23.65
CA ASP A 179 15.27 20.97 -24.60
C ASP A 179 16.71 20.44 -24.49
N SER A 180 17.03 19.69 -23.44
CA SER A 180 18.33 19.05 -23.24
C SER A 180 18.30 17.56 -23.61
N ASP A 181 19.47 16.91 -23.63
CA ASP A 181 19.61 15.47 -23.87
C ASP A 181 19.21 14.61 -22.65
N THR A 182 18.72 15.23 -21.57
CA THR A 182 18.31 14.57 -20.32
C THR A 182 16.79 14.56 -20.18
N ARG A 183 16.09 14.16 -21.24
CA ARG A 183 14.63 14.20 -21.29
C ARG A 183 14.00 13.14 -20.36
N PRO A 184 13.15 13.55 -19.40
CA PRO A 184 12.41 12.60 -18.58
C PRO A 184 11.30 11.93 -19.40
N VAL A 185 10.80 10.80 -18.91
CA VAL A 185 9.59 10.19 -19.44
C VAL A 185 8.41 11.08 -19.05
N LEU A 186 7.60 11.46 -20.04
CA LEU A 186 6.41 12.28 -19.82
C LEU A 186 5.19 11.34 -19.83
N LEU A 187 4.50 11.24 -18.71
CA LEU A 187 3.34 10.36 -18.55
C LEU A 187 2.09 11.21 -18.35
N ASP A 188 1.17 11.14 -19.31
CA ASP A 188 -0.08 11.89 -19.33
C ASP A 188 -1.20 10.99 -18.78
N ILE A 189 -1.71 11.37 -17.60
CA ILE A 189 -2.74 10.61 -16.86
C ILE A 189 -4.15 11.18 -17.09
N ARG A 190 -4.29 12.06 -18.09
CA ARG A 190 -5.57 12.69 -18.44
C ARG A 190 -6.36 11.84 -19.43
N GLU A 191 -7.64 12.17 -19.55
CA GLU A 191 -8.52 11.56 -20.53
C GLU A 191 -8.11 11.89 -21.98
N ASN A 192 -8.52 11.03 -22.92
CA ASN A 192 -8.23 11.21 -24.34
C ASN A 192 -8.70 12.58 -24.86
N TRP A 193 -9.91 12.99 -24.48
CA TRP A 193 -10.49 14.26 -24.92
C TRP A 193 -9.73 15.46 -24.35
N GLU A 194 -9.27 15.41 -23.09
CA GLU A 194 -8.45 16.46 -22.46
C GLU A 194 -7.14 16.64 -23.23
N ARG A 195 -6.55 15.52 -23.65
CA ARG A 195 -5.29 15.47 -24.38
C ARG A 195 -5.42 15.92 -25.84
N ASP A 196 -6.61 15.78 -26.43
CA ASP A 196 -6.92 16.32 -27.76
C ASP A 196 -6.98 17.86 -27.74
N VAL A 197 -7.31 18.48 -26.60
CA VAL A 197 -7.30 19.94 -26.44
C VAL A 197 -5.88 20.49 -26.34
N SER A 198 -5.05 19.87 -25.50
CA SER A 198 -3.67 20.27 -25.25
C SER A 198 -2.82 19.09 -24.80
N LYS A 199 -1.54 19.07 -25.19
CA LYS A 199 -0.58 18.03 -24.82
C LYS A 199 0.84 18.53 -24.88
N ILE A 200 1.70 17.95 -24.05
CA ILE A 200 3.14 18.12 -24.19
C ILE A 200 3.64 17.12 -25.22
N GLU A 201 4.25 17.60 -26.31
CA GLU A 201 4.72 16.74 -27.39
C GLU A 201 5.69 15.68 -26.87
N GLY A 202 5.47 14.42 -27.27
CA GLY A 202 6.20 13.26 -26.76
C GLY A 202 5.74 12.73 -25.39
N SER A 203 4.58 13.14 -24.89
CA SER A 203 3.92 12.49 -23.74
C SER A 203 3.27 11.16 -24.11
N HIS A 204 3.44 10.17 -23.23
CA HIS A 204 2.78 8.86 -23.29
C HIS A 204 1.49 8.92 -22.48
N ILE A 205 0.35 8.61 -23.12
CA ILE A 205 -0.92 8.49 -22.39
C ILE A 205 -0.96 7.18 -21.63
N ILE A 206 -1.40 7.21 -20.38
CA ILE A 206 -1.63 6.03 -19.54
C ILE A 206 -3.08 5.98 -19.06
N ASN A 207 -3.70 4.80 -19.12
CA ASN A 207 -5.07 4.55 -18.69
C ASN A 207 -5.19 3.13 -18.08
N SER A 208 -6.38 2.76 -17.62
CA SER A 208 -6.66 1.44 -17.03
C SER A 208 -6.31 0.28 -17.95
N GLU A 209 -6.56 0.41 -19.25
CA GLU A 209 -6.31 -0.64 -20.24
C GLU A 209 -4.83 -0.87 -20.56
N ASN A 210 -3.97 0.14 -20.39
CA ASN A 210 -2.59 0.09 -20.91
C ASN A 210 -1.49 0.28 -19.84
N ASN A 211 -1.85 0.53 -18.58
CA ASN A 211 -0.88 0.90 -17.55
C ASN A 211 0.23 -0.15 -17.36
N GLU A 212 -0.10 -1.43 -17.28
CA GLU A 212 0.89 -2.49 -17.05
C GLU A 212 1.90 -2.56 -18.20
N HIS A 213 1.39 -2.47 -19.43
CA HIS A 213 2.22 -2.52 -20.62
C HIS A 213 3.18 -1.34 -20.67
N ILE A 214 2.69 -0.11 -20.48
CA ILE A 214 3.50 1.11 -20.55
C ILE A 214 4.56 1.11 -19.44
N LEU A 215 4.15 0.83 -18.20
CA LEU A 215 5.07 0.87 -17.06
C LEU A 215 6.11 -0.25 -17.11
N GLY A 216 5.80 -1.37 -17.75
CA GLY A 216 6.76 -2.44 -18.03
C GLY A 216 7.88 -2.05 -19.01
N THR A 217 7.72 -0.97 -19.78
CA THR A 217 8.75 -0.49 -20.73
C THR A 217 9.82 0.41 -20.10
N PHE A 218 9.62 0.87 -18.86
CA PHE A 218 10.50 1.83 -18.20
C PHE A 218 11.28 1.22 -17.03
N GLU A 219 12.54 1.64 -16.89
CA GLU A 219 13.35 1.34 -15.71
C GLU A 219 12.79 2.07 -14.46
N LYS A 220 12.88 1.43 -13.30
CA LYS A 220 12.28 1.93 -12.05
C LYS A 220 12.95 3.20 -11.50
N ASP A 221 14.19 3.45 -11.86
CA ASP A 221 14.95 4.66 -11.49
C ASP A 221 14.91 5.75 -12.57
N ARG A 222 14.22 5.51 -13.70
CA ARG A 222 14.04 6.52 -14.73
C ARG A 222 13.22 7.70 -14.20
N GLU A 223 13.64 8.91 -14.55
CA GLU A 223 12.89 10.11 -14.18
C GLU A 223 11.59 10.21 -14.99
N ILE A 224 10.47 10.27 -14.28
CA ILE A 224 9.11 10.35 -14.82
C ILE A 224 8.47 11.65 -14.36
N VAL A 225 7.80 12.35 -15.27
CA VAL A 225 6.99 13.53 -14.97
C VAL A 225 5.53 13.24 -15.32
N LEU A 226 4.67 13.31 -14.32
CA LEU A 226 3.23 13.13 -14.43
C LEU A 226 2.56 14.42 -14.86
N ILE A 227 1.68 14.31 -15.85
CA ILE A 227 0.92 15.41 -16.42
C ILE A 227 -0.57 15.11 -16.21
N ASP A 228 -1.22 15.98 -15.45
CA ASP A 228 -2.67 16.04 -15.27
C ASP A 228 -3.18 17.45 -15.64
N TRP A 229 -4.40 17.80 -15.22
CA TRP A 229 -4.97 19.12 -15.51
C TRP A 229 -4.36 20.23 -14.65
N LYS A 230 -4.56 20.18 -13.32
CA LYS A 230 -4.17 21.24 -12.36
C LYS A 230 -3.38 20.70 -11.16
N GLN A 231 -2.65 19.60 -11.33
CA GLN A 231 -1.92 18.91 -10.26
C GLN A 231 -2.82 18.31 -9.17
N ASP A 232 -4.05 17.97 -9.54
CA ASP A 232 -5.09 17.40 -8.69
C ASP A 232 -5.03 15.86 -8.63
N ARG A 233 -4.69 15.21 -9.75
CA ARG A 233 -4.67 13.75 -9.89
C ARG A 233 -3.26 13.17 -9.76
N ALA A 234 -2.26 13.91 -10.24
CA ALA A 234 -0.87 13.47 -10.30
C ALA A 234 -0.27 13.09 -8.94
N PRO A 235 -0.56 13.78 -7.81
CA PRO A 235 -0.05 13.38 -6.50
C PRO A 235 -0.40 11.95 -6.09
N SER A 236 -1.66 11.54 -6.28
CA SER A 236 -2.09 10.18 -5.93
C SER A 236 -1.46 9.15 -6.87
N PHE A 237 -1.38 9.46 -8.16
CA PHE A 237 -0.74 8.59 -9.14
C PHE A 237 0.78 8.45 -8.87
N GLN A 238 1.44 9.50 -8.41
CA GLN A 238 2.85 9.46 -7.96
C GLN A 238 3.04 8.47 -6.82
N LYS A 239 2.15 8.46 -5.82
CA LYS A 239 2.20 7.50 -4.72
C LYS A 239 2.07 6.06 -5.24
N TRP A 240 1.10 5.82 -6.13
CA TRP A 240 0.84 4.50 -6.70
C TRP A 240 2.04 3.95 -7.50
N LEU A 241 2.75 4.82 -8.24
CA LEU A 241 4.01 4.44 -8.90
C LEU A 241 5.15 4.20 -7.91
N ASN A 242 5.28 5.03 -6.87
CA ASN A 242 6.30 4.86 -5.84
C ASN A 242 6.17 3.50 -5.13
N GLN A 243 4.94 3.07 -4.82
CA GLN A 243 4.67 1.74 -4.24
C GLN A 243 5.11 0.59 -5.16
N ARG A 244 5.10 0.79 -6.48
CA ARG A 244 5.58 -0.18 -7.50
C ARG A 244 7.08 -0.03 -7.80
N GLY A 245 7.81 0.65 -6.91
CA GLY A 245 9.25 0.77 -6.94
C GLY A 245 9.80 1.87 -7.85
N PHE A 246 8.95 2.69 -8.48
CA PHE A 246 9.46 3.84 -9.22
C PHE A 246 10.01 4.89 -8.24
N THR A 247 11.25 5.35 -8.43
CA THR A 247 11.92 6.18 -7.41
C THR A 247 12.10 7.65 -7.80
N GLN A 248 11.93 7.98 -9.08
CA GLN A 248 12.12 9.33 -9.62
C GLN A 248 10.87 9.87 -10.32
N VAL A 249 9.71 9.74 -9.68
CA VAL A 249 8.43 10.26 -10.19
C VAL A 249 8.20 11.67 -9.64
N LYS A 250 7.82 12.62 -10.49
CA LYS A 250 7.48 14.01 -10.13
C LYS A 250 6.17 14.44 -10.77
N CYS A 251 5.40 15.28 -10.10
CA CYS A 251 4.21 15.91 -10.65
C CYS A 251 4.59 17.22 -11.34
N LEU A 252 4.04 17.49 -12.53
CA LEU A 252 4.17 18.80 -13.15
C LEU A 252 3.43 19.85 -12.30
N GLU A 253 4.14 20.90 -11.91
CA GLU A 253 3.58 22.02 -11.14
C GLU A 253 2.40 22.64 -11.89
N GLY A 254 1.22 22.64 -11.25
CA GLY A 254 0.00 23.20 -11.84
C GLY A 254 -0.51 22.50 -13.10
N GLY A 255 -0.01 21.30 -13.41
CA GLY A 255 -0.45 20.47 -14.53
C GLY A 255 -0.29 21.12 -15.91
N ILE A 256 -1.05 20.61 -16.88
CA ILE A 256 -1.06 21.11 -18.26
C ILE A 256 -1.60 22.54 -18.36
N ASP A 257 -2.45 22.96 -17.41
CA ASP A 257 -3.04 24.30 -17.39
C ASP A 257 -1.95 25.36 -17.17
N LEU A 258 -1.12 25.18 -16.13
CA LEU A 258 -0.02 26.09 -15.86
C LEU A 258 1.08 26.01 -16.93
N TRP A 259 1.33 24.83 -17.50
CA TRP A 259 2.24 24.68 -18.63
C TRP A 259 1.79 25.49 -19.85
N SER A 260 0.50 25.41 -20.18
CA SER A 260 -0.09 26.15 -21.30
C SER A 260 -0.09 27.65 -21.03
N GLU A 261 -0.19 28.07 -19.76
CA GLU A 261 -0.09 29.48 -19.39
C GLU A 261 1.34 30.05 -19.48
N LYS A 262 2.35 29.27 -19.08
CA LYS A 262 3.73 29.77 -18.91
C LYS A 262 4.67 29.42 -20.06
N ILE A 263 4.56 28.23 -20.62
CA ILE A 263 5.56 27.66 -21.52
C ILE A 263 5.07 27.61 -22.96
N ASP A 264 3.91 27.00 -23.18
CA ASP A 264 3.32 26.87 -24.52
C ASP A 264 1.99 27.61 -24.62
N THR A 265 2.10 28.94 -24.65
CA THR A 265 0.98 29.91 -24.65
C THR A 265 0.09 29.86 -25.88
N ARG A 266 0.41 29.00 -26.86
CA ARG A 266 -0.40 28.77 -28.05
C ARG A 266 -1.34 27.57 -27.89
N GLN A 267 -1.15 26.73 -26.87
CA GLN A 267 -2.05 25.63 -26.61
C GLN A 267 -3.38 26.12 -26.08
N ASN A 268 -4.44 25.38 -26.39
CA ASN A 268 -5.77 25.67 -25.86
C ASN A 268 -5.81 25.29 -24.37
N ARG A 269 -6.56 26.08 -23.60
CA ARG A 269 -6.89 25.78 -22.19
C ARG A 269 -8.37 25.40 -22.11
N TYR A 270 -8.70 24.61 -21.11
CA TYR A 270 -10.05 24.15 -20.83
C TYR A 270 -10.31 24.14 -19.33
N ASP A 271 -11.58 24.16 -18.95
CA ASP A 271 -12.03 23.93 -17.59
C ASP A 271 -12.95 22.70 -17.56
N ILE A 272 -12.86 21.95 -16.47
CA ILE A 272 -13.73 20.80 -16.17
C ILE A 272 -14.69 21.25 -15.06
N ASP A 273 -15.98 21.01 -15.25
CA ASP A 273 -16.97 21.24 -14.20
C ASP A 273 -16.74 20.25 -13.04
N GLU A 274 -16.94 20.68 -11.78
CA GLU A 274 -16.62 19.87 -10.58
C GLU A 274 -17.33 18.51 -10.54
N ASP A 275 -18.48 18.37 -11.22
CA ASP A 275 -19.27 17.13 -11.31
C ASP A 275 -18.75 16.13 -12.37
N ASP A 276 -17.93 16.56 -13.33
CA ASP A 276 -17.41 15.75 -14.45
C ASP A 276 -15.93 15.35 -14.27
N GLY A 277 -15.37 15.56 -13.06
CA GLY A 277 -13.97 15.35 -12.74
C GLY A 277 -13.56 13.88 -12.75
N TYR A 278 -12.84 13.47 -13.80
CA TYR A 278 -12.16 12.18 -13.88
C TYR A 278 -11.22 11.97 -12.68
N ARG A 279 -11.26 10.80 -12.05
CA ARG A 279 -10.48 10.47 -10.85
C ARG A 279 -9.27 9.62 -11.22
N TYR A 280 -8.18 9.69 -10.45
CA TYR A 280 -7.01 8.85 -10.75
C TYR A 280 -7.30 7.37 -10.49
N GLU A 281 -8.28 7.09 -9.61
CA GLU A 281 -8.83 5.76 -9.38
C GLU A 281 -9.38 5.14 -10.67
N ASP A 282 -9.87 5.93 -11.64
CA ASP A 282 -10.38 5.40 -12.92
C ASP A 282 -9.26 4.81 -13.82
N ILE A 283 -7.99 5.13 -13.52
CA ILE A 283 -6.80 4.59 -14.21
C ILE A 283 -6.37 3.25 -13.61
N ILE A 284 -6.82 2.95 -12.40
CA ILE A 284 -6.41 1.77 -11.64
C ILE A 284 -7.65 0.90 -11.49
N GLU A 285 -7.67 -0.29 -12.08
CA GLU A 285 -8.64 -1.31 -11.66
C GLU A 285 -8.28 -1.73 -10.22
N GLU A 286 -8.72 -0.97 -9.23
CA GLU A 286 -8.97 -1.54 -7.91
C GLU A 286 -10.33 -2.24 -8.03
N ASP A 287 -10.36 -3.53 -7.69
CA ASP A 287 -11.61 -4.27 -7.47
C ASP A 287 -12.41 -3.50 -6.41
N HIS A 288 -13.22 -2.56 -6.87
CA HIS A 288 -14.25 -1.96 -6.05
C HIS A 288 -15.25 -3.07 -5.78
N ASP A 289 -15.15 -3.68 -4.60
CA ASP A 289 -16.27 -4.38 -3.99
C ASP A 289 -17.45 -3.40 -4.01
N GLU A 290 -18.36 -3.62 -4.96
CA GLU A 290 -19.65 -2.95 -5.05
C GLU A 290 -20.44 -3.25 -3.78
N HIS A 291 -20.28 -2.42 -2.76
CA HIS A 291 -21.25 -2.26 -1.71
C HIS A 291 -22.12 -1.02 -2.00
N GLU A 292 -22.80 -1.05 -3.15
CA GLU A 292 -24.04 -0.29 -3.33
C GLU A 292 -25.24 -1.20 -3.04
N GLY A 293 -25.75 -1.05 -1.81
CA GLY A 293 -27.00 -1.62 -1.35
C GLY A 293 -27.62 -0.73 -0.29
N HIS A 294 -27.69 0.57 -0.55
CA HIS A 294 -28.52 1.48 0.24
C HIS A 294 -29.99 1.24 -0.09
N ASP A 295 -30.59 0.22 0.51
CA ASP A 295 -32.03 0.18 0.71
C ASP A 295 -32.38 1.18 1.83
N HIS A 296 -32.93 2.32 1.44
CA HIS A 296 -33.64 3.19 2.36
C HIS A 296 -35.03 2.60 2.66
N PRO A 297 -35.41 2.44 3.94
CA PRO A 297 -36.75 2.00 4.34
C PRO A 297 -37.83 3.08 4.17
#